data_AF-A0A8H7V089-F1
#
_entry.id   AF-A0A8H7V089-F1
#
_cell.length_a   1.000
_cell.length_b   1.000
_cell.length_c   1.000
_cell.angle_alpha   90.00
_cell.angle_beta   90.00
_cell.angle_gamma   90.00
#
_symmetry.space_group_name_H-M   'P 1'
#
loop_
_entity.id
_entity.type
_entity.pdbx_description
1 polymer ?
#
loop_
_entity_poly.entity_id
_entity_poly.type
_entity_poly.pdbx_seq_one_letter_code
_entity_poly.pdbx_strand_id
1 'polypeptide(L)'
;IVRPQLEYGLAISTFNLQNIRELENCQNQCLRQIFGGRPYTSTKVMLHITNLPSIKDRIAILQAKFIYRSLSLPDDSLLMKMLPYLQSVHAKSKWSKIANSPFWKTLTDQANNLNPSIFKSKRIEFLRQSYVTELQEKHSKLLACCRPELAVDPILRLPMTRIERDRCLRWRFGWLPLGKPQPCPFHPSELFSKRHSIQCLQMHTRLFLPQTIEDPLSFLLNKLPQKTKKIPKLSITAWLIRWPVICSILHEMDYLAHNQLPVPAHNPGNLFVQQLSTNRY
;
A
#
# COMPACT_ATOMS: atom_id res chain seq x y z
N ILE A 1 -10.77 -4.75 20.37
CA ILE A 1 -11.63 -3.74 21.05
C ILE A 1 -11.25 -2.30 20.64
N VAL A 2 -9.95 -1.94 20.58
CA VAL A 2 -9.49 -0.57 20.26
C VAL A 2 -9.94 -0.04 18.88
N ARG A 3 -9.81 -0.85 17.81
CA ARG A 3 -10.11 -0.39 16.43
C ARG A 3 -11.57 0.04 16.21
N PRO A 4 -12.59 -0.75 16.60
CA PRO A 4 -13.99 -0.32 16.48
C PRO A 4 -14.30 1.01 17.20
N GLN A 5 -13.76 1.21 18.40
CA GLN A 5 -13.95 2.44 19.17
C GLN A 5 -13.34 3.65 18.45
N LEU A 6 -12.11 3.49 17.96
CA LEU A 6 -11.43 4.54 17.19
C LEU A 6 -12.19 4.87 15.89
N GLU A 7 -12.60 3.85 15.11
CA GLU A 7 -13.35 4.07 13.87
C GLU A 7 -14.70 4.74 14.11
N TYR A 8 -15.38 4.40 15.21
CA TYR A 8 -16.62 5.07 15.60
C TYR A 8 -16.36 6.54 15.95
N GLY A 9 -15.34 6.83 16.77
CA GLY A 9 -14.94 8.19 17.11
C GLY A 9 -14.60 9.05 15.89
N LEU A 10 -13.86 8.50 14.91
CA LEU A 10 -13.56 9.17 13.65
C LEU A 10 -14.81 9.49 12.82
N ALA A 11 -15.85 8.65 12.91
CA ALA A 11 -17.06 8.80 12.12
C ALA A 11 -18.00 9.91 12.62
N ILE A 12 -18.03 10.16 13.94
CA ILE A 12 -18.96 11.11 14.58
C ILE A 12 -18.32 12.42 15.05
N SER A 13 -16.99 12.53 14.94
CA SER A 13 -16.25 13.70 15.41
C SER A 13 -15.85 14.63 14.27
N THR A 14 -15.65 15.90 14.61
CA THR A 14 -15.07 16.91 13.73
C THR A 14 -13.63 17.16 14.14
N PHE A 15 -12.72 17.16 13.17
CA PHE A 15 -11.29 17.34 13.43
C PHE A 15 -10.81 18.64 12.78
N ASN A 16 -10.01 19.41 13.51
CA ASN A 16 -9.23 20.47 12.90
C ASN A 16 -7.98 19.87 12.22
N LEU A 17 -7.22 20.70 11.51
CA LEU A 17 -6.03 20.26 10.79
C LEU A 17 -4.95 19.67 11.72
N GLN A 18 -4.81 20.21 12.93
CA GLN A 18 -3.82 19.75 13.92
C GLN A 18 -4.13 18.33 14.40
N ASN A 19 -5.39 18.05 14.76
CA ASN A 19 -5.82 16.74 15.20
C ASN A 19 -5.63 15.69 14.08
N ILE A 20 -5.92 16.05 12.82
CA ILE A 20 -5.68 15.16 11.67
C ILE A 20 -4.19 14.85 11.56
N ARG A 21 -3.32 15.87 11.64
CA ARG A 21 -1.87 15.69 11.57
C ARG A 21 -1.34 14.79 12.68
N GLU A 22 -1.83 14.93 13.91
CA GLU A 22 -1.43 14.09 15.04
C GLU A 22 -1.84 12.62 14.83
N LEU A 23 -3.06 12.38 14.36
CA LEU A 23 -3.52 11.03 14.03
C LEU A 23 -2.75 10.44 12.84
N GLU A 24 -2.44 11.23 11.82
CA GLU A 24 -1.59 10.82 10.69
C GLU A 24 -0.18 10.46 11.16
N ASN A 25 0.41 11.26 12.03
CA ASN A 25 1.71 10.98 12.62
C ASN A 25 1.71 9.67 13.40
N CYS A 26 0.65 9.40 14.18
CA CYS A 26 0.48 8.13 14.87
C CYS A 26 0.38 6.94 13.91
N GLN A 27 -0.47 7.02 12.87
CA GLN A 27 -0.54 5.99 11.82
C GLN A 27 0.84 5.76 11.16
N ASN A 28 1.52 6.84 10.82
CA ASN A 28 2.81 6.80 10.15
C ASN A 28 3.90 6.20 11.05
N GLN A 29 3.88 6.47 12.35
CA GLN A 29 4.79 5.87 13.32
C GLN A 29 4.55 4.37 13.46
N CYS A 30 3.29 3.94 13.57
CA CYS A 30 2.94 2.52 13.60
C CYS A 30 3.42 1.80 12.32
N LEU A 31 3.24 2.39 11.14
CA LEU A 31 3.73 1.82 9.88
C LEU A 31 5.25 1.66 9.86
N ARG A 32 5.99 2.70 10.30
CA ARG A 32 7.45 2.61 10.41
C ARG A 32 7.86 1.49 11.36
N GLN A 33 7.21 1.35 12.51
CA GLN A 33 7.53 0.27 13.45
C GLN A 33 7.25 -1.12 12.86
N ILE A 34 6.11 -1.31 12.20
CA ILE A 34 5.74 -2.59 11.56
C ILE A 34 6.78 -3.00 10.52
N PHE A 35 7.25 -2.04 9.72
CA PHE A 35 8.20 -2.31 8.63
C PHE A 35 9.67 -2.12 9.02
N GLY A 36 9.99 -1.79 10.27
CA GLY A 36 11.36 -1.51 10.71
C GLY A 36 11.99 -0.24 10.10
N GLY A 37 11.15 0.72 9.67
CA GLY A 37 11.60 1.99 9.11
C GLY A 37 12.20 2.93 10.14
N ARG A 38 13.18 3.72 9.72
CA ARG A 38 13.80 4.77 10.54
C ARG A 38 12.82 5.91 10.83
N PRO A 39 13.07 6.73 11.87
CA PRO A 39 12.35 7.98 12.07
C PRO A 39 12.30 8.81 10.77
N TYR A 40 11.17 9.46 10.52
CA TYR A 40 10.94 10.32 9.35
C TYR A 40 10.97 9.64 7.97
N THR A 41 11.15 8.32 7.89
CA THR A 41 11.00 7.60 6.62
C THR A 41 9.61 7.85 6.04
N SER A 42 9.53 8.10 4.73
CA SER A 42 8.26 8.26 4.04
C SER A 42 7.40 7.00 4.17
N THR A 43 6.12 7.18 4.45
CA THR A 43 5.15 6.10 4.63
C THR A 43 4.24 5.92 3.43
N LYS A 44 4.37 6.74 2.37
CA LYS A 44 3.50 6.68 1.19
C LYS A 44 3.48 5.30 0.55
N VAL A 45 4.65 4.72 0.31
CA VAL A 45 4.76 3.36 -0.23
C VAL A 45 4.20 2.34 0.76
N MET A 46 4.40 2.51 2.07
CA MET A 46 3.86 1.61 3.11
C MET A 46 2.32 1.61 3.12
N LEU A 47 1.71 2.80 3.05
CA LEU A 47 0.26 2.98 2.94
C LEU A 47 -0.26 2.28 1.68
N HIS A 48 0.40 2.51 0.55
CA HIS A 48 0.02 1.92 -0.73
C HIS A 48 0.08 0.40 -0.75
N ILE A 49 1.23 -0.20 -0.35
CA ILE A 49 1.37 -1.67 -0.37
C ILE A 49 0.44 -2.36 0.63
N THR A 50 0.04 -1.68 1.70
CA THR A 50 -0.94 -2.20 2.67
C THR A 50 -2.37 -1.86 2.31
N ASN A 51 -2.60 -1.08 1.24
CA ASN A 51 -3.89 -0.55 0.84
C ASN A 51 -4.62 0.17 1.99
N LEU A 52 -3.86 0.95 2.75
CA LEU A 52 -4.37 1.80 3.82
C LEU A 52 -4.51 3.23 3.29
N PRO A 53 -5.69 3.85 3.45
CA PRO A 53 -5.84 5.27 3.18
C PRO A 53 -5.11 6.13 4.23
N SER A 54 -4.87 7.39 3.89
CA SER A 54 -4.52 8.44 4.86
C SER A 54 -5.60 8.56 5.95
N ILE A 55 -5.27 9.12 7.12
CA ILE A 55 -6.30 9.38 8.15
C ILE A 55 -7.33 10.37 7.61
N LYS A 56 -6.92 11.39 6.85
CA LYS A 56 -7.85 12.33 6.21
C LYS A 56 -8.90 11.63 5.35
N ASP A 57 -8.48 10.74 4.45
CA ASP A 57 -9.40 10.00 3.59
C ASP A 57 -10.24 8.99 4.39
N ARG A 58 -9.64 8.36 5.40
CA ARG A 58 -10.34 7.43 6.30
C ARG A 58 -11.45 8.14 7.06
N ILE A 59 -11.21 9.33 7.60
CA ILE A 59 -12.22 10.16 8.26
C ILE A 59 -13.36 10.46 7.29
N ALA A 60 -13.06 10.95 6.09
CA ALA A 60 -14.07 11.27 5.09
C ALA A 60 -14.94 10.05 4.73
N ILE A 61 -14.33 8.87 4.57
CA ILE A 61 -15.04 7.62 4.29
C ILE A 61 -15.91 7.18 5.47
N LEU A 62 -15.39 7.27 6.70
CA LEU A 62 -16.13 6.87 7.91
C LEU A 62 -17.30 7.79 8.21
N GLN A 63 -17.11 9.10 8.05
CA GLN A 63 -18.17 10.11 8.14
C GLN A 63 -19.27 9.88 7.10
N ALA A 64 -18.90 9.67 5.83
CA ALA A 64 -19.87 9.34 4.78
C ALA A 64 -20.63 8.04 5.07
N LYS A 65 -19.96 7.01 5.59
CA LYS A 65 -20.63 5.76 6.01
C LYS A 65 -21.61 5.99 7.16
N PHE A 66 -21.26 6.85 8.11
CA PHE A 66 -22.12 7.17 9.24
C PHE A 66 -23.38 7.88 8.78
N ILE A 67 -23.25 8.89 7.92
CA ILE A 67 -24.40 9.60 7.33
C ILE A 67 -25.23 8.65 6.46
N TYR A 68 -24.59 7.85 5.60
CA TYR A 68 -25.32 6.88 4.78
C TYR A 68 -26.17 5.94 5.63
N ARG A 69 -25.60 5.44 6.74
CA ARG A 69 -26.32 4.56 7.67
C ARG A 69 -27.45 5.26 8.41
N SER A 70 -27.31 6.54 8.76
CA SER A 70 -28.39 7.25 9.43
C SER A 70 -29.62 7.41 8.54
N LEU A 71 -29.43 7.50 7.22
CA LEU A 71 -30.53 7.60 6.26
C LEU A 71 -31.31 6.28 6.09
N SER A 72 -30.72 5.15 6.50
CA SER A 72 -31.36 3.83 6.42
C SER A 72 -31.79 3.28 7.78
N LEU A 73 -31.85 4.13 8.81
CA LEU A 73 -32.35 3.73 10.13
C LEU A 73 -33.88 3.72 10.15
N PRO A 74 -34.50 2.86 10.99
CA PRO A 74 -35.93 2.91 11.25
C PRO A 74 -36.39 4.27 11.79
N ASP A 75 -37.62 4.66 11.44
CA ASP A 75 -38.24 5.94 11.83
C ASP A 75 -38.39 6.12 13.35
N ASP A 76 -38.49 5.02 14.09
CA ASP A 76 -38.62 5.01 15.55
C ASP A 76 -37.27 5.19 16.27
N SER A 77 -36.15 5.06 15.55
CA SER A 77 -34.81 5.22 16.12
C SER A 77 -34.60 6.65 16.63
N LEU A 78 -33.89 6.76 17.77
CA LEU A 78 -33.58 8.05 18.37
C LEU A 78 -32.89 9.00 17.39
N LEU A 79 -31.94 8.48 16.59
CA LEU A 79 -31.19 9.31 15.64
C LEU A 79 -32.11 9.87 14.54
N MET A 80 -33.07 9.10 14.03
CA MET A 80 -34.02 9.59 13.02
C MET A 80 -34.96 10.65 13.60
N LYS A 81 -35.47 10.44 14.81
CA LYS A 81 -36.29 11.44 15.51
C LYS A 81 -35.53 12.74 15.80
N MET A 82 -34.22 12.64 16.08
CA MET A 82 -33.36 13.79 16.32
C MET A 82 -32.85 14.46 15.05
N LEU A 83 -32.94 13.80 13.89
CA LEU A 83 -32.33 14.25 12.64
C LEU A 83 -32.80 15.66 12.20
N PRO A 84 -34.10 16.03 12.29
CA PRO A 84 -34.56 17.38 11.95
C PRO A 84 -33.87 18.47 12.79
N TYR A 85 -33.65 18.19 14.09
CA TYR A 85 -32.95 19.11 14.99
C TYR A 85 -31.45 19.18 14.71
N LEU A 86 -30.84 18.05 14.36
CA LEU A 86 -29.41 17.97 14.02
C LEU A 86 -29.10 18.63 12.68
N GLN A 87 -30.01 18.57 11.71
CA GLN A 87 -29.88 19.17 10.40
C GLN A 87 -30.25 20.66 10.37
N SER A 88 -31.00 21.14 11.37
CA SER A 88 -31.37 22.56 11.49
C SER A 88 -30.14 23.47 11.42
N VAL A 89 -30.21 24.48 10.56
CA VAL A 89 -29.16 25.49 10.35
C VAL A 89 -28.87 26.29 11.64
N HIS A 90 -29.84 26.37 12.55
CA HIS A 90 -29.74 27.13 13.80
C HIS A 90 -28.99 26.35 14.89
N ALA A 91 -28.99 25.02 14.79
CA ALA A 91 -28.10 24.22 15.60
C ALA A 91 -26.69 24.34 14.99
N LYS A 92 -25.72 24.88 15.74
CA LYS A 92 -24.27 24.75 15.42
C LYS A 92 -23.83 23.28 15.54
N SER A 93 -24.54 22.38 14.90
CA SER A 93 -24.46 20.95 15.11
C SER A 93 -23.17 20.41 14.49
N LYS A 94 -22.63 19.36 15.12
CA LYS A 94 -21.52 18.60 14.52
C LYS A 94 -21.98 17.90 13.22
N TRP A 95 -23.28 17.66 13.08
CA TRP A 95 -23.88 17.01 11.92
C TRP A 95 -23.59 17.75 10.61
N SER A 96 -23.86 19.06 10.57
CA SER A 96 -23.62 19.88 9.37
C SER A 96 -22.14 19.87 8.97
N LYS A 97 -21.22 19.85 9.94
CA LYS A 97 -19.78 19.76 9.70
C LYS A 97 -19.37 18.39 9.14
N ILE A 98 -19.96 17.30 9.64
CA ILE A 98 -19.73 15.93 9.14
C ILE A 98 -20.31 15.77 7.72
N ALA A 99 -21.51 16.31 7.48
CA ALA A 99 -22.13 16.34 6.16
C ALA A 99 -21.34 17.19 5.14
N ASN A 100 -20.50 18.10 5.61
CA ASN A 100 -19.58 18.85 4.77
C ASN A 100 -18.29 18.08 4.39
N SER A 101 -18.16 16.80 4.77
CA SER A 101 -16.98 15.99 4.42
C SER A 101 -16.80 15.86 2.90
N PRO A 102 -15.54 15.86 2.41
CA PRO A 102 -15.25 15.90 0.98
C PRO A 102 -15.82 14.70 0.23
N PHE A 103 -15.82 13.51 0.84
CA PHE A 103 -16.38 12.32 0.20
C PHE A 103 -17.91 12.29 0.25
N TRP A 104 -18.56 12.77 1.31
CA TRP A 104 -20.03 12.80 1.35
C TRP A 104 -20.60 13.76 0.29
N LYS A 105 -19.96 14.90 0.07
CA LYS A 105 -20.35 15.88 -0.98
C LYS A 105 -20.37 15.30 -2.38
N THR A 106 -19.59 14.26 -2.68
CA THR A 106 -19.63 13.60 -4.00
C THR A 106 -20.81 12.63 -4.14
N LEU A 107 -21.52 12.35 -3.04
CA LEU A 107 -22.64 11.41 -2.98
C LEU A 107 -24.00 12.12 -2.84
N THR A 108 -24.02 13.40 -2.46
CA THR A 108 -25.25 14.14 -2.13
C THR A 108 -26.26 14.17 -3.27
N ASP A 109 -25.80 14.35 -4.50
CA ASP A 109 -26.67 14.45 -5.68
C ASP A 109 -27.36 13.13 -6.02
N GLN A 110 -26.84 12.02 -5.49
CA GLN A 110 -27.35 10.66 -5.70
C GLN A 110 -27.92 10.06 -4.42
N ALA A 111 -28.12 10.86 -3.36
CA ALA A 111 -28.42 10.37 -2.01
C ALA A 111 -29.63 9.41 -1.98
N ASN A 112 -30.67 9.73 -2.74
CA ASN A 112 -31.91 8.96 -2.81
C ASN A 112 -31.75 7.58 -3.49
N ASN A 113 -30.74 7.43 -4.35
CA ASN A 113 -30.47 6.19 -5.10
C ASN A 113 -29.23 5.44 -4.59
N LEU A 114 -28.65 5.88 -3.46
CA LEU A 114 -27.46 5.26 -2.88
C LEU A 114 -27.76 3.84 -2.39
N ASN A 115 -27.14 2.86 -3.05
CA ASN A 115 -27.09 1.49 -2.57
C ASN A 115 -25.65 1.09 -2.19
N PRO A 116 -25.45 -0.05 -1.48
CA PRO A 116 -24.13 -0.48 -1.04
C PRO A 116 -23.11 -0.67 -2.18
N SER A 117 -23.56 -1.04 -3.38
CA SER A 117 -22.71 -1.22 -4.55
C SER A 117 -22.20 0.11 -5.08
N ILE A 118 -23.09 1.10 -5.26
CA ILE A 118 -22.75 2.46 -5.69
C ILE A 118 -21.80 3.12 -4.69
N PHE A 119 -22.10 3.02 -3.38
CA PHE A 119 -21.22 3.55 -2.33
C PHE A 119 -19.81 2.94 -2.42
N LYS A 120 -19.71 1.62 -2.60
CA LYS A 120 -18.43 0.92 -2.75
C LYS A 120 -17.66 1.41 -3.97
N SER A 121 -18.32 1.58 -5.11
CA SER A 121 -17.72 2.09 -6.35
C SER A 121 -17.22 3.53 -6.20
N LYS A 122 -18.05 4.42 -5.65
CA LYS A 122 -17.68 5.82 -5.39
C LYS A 122 -16.54 5.94 -4.39
N ARG A 123 -16.50 5.10 -3.35
CA ARG A 123 -15.37 5.04 -2.42
C ARG A 123 -14.06 4.66 -3.12
N ILE A 124 -14.10 3.71 -4.06
CA ILE A 124 -12.92 3.31 -4.84
C ILE A 124 -12.47 4.47 -5.73
N GLU A 125 -13.39 5.16 -6.38
CA GLU A 125 -13.12 6.36 -7.20
C GLU A 125 -12.45 7.46 -6.37
N PHE A 126 -13.00 7.78 -5.20
CA PHE A 126 -12.46 8.76 -4.26
C PHE A 126 -11.02 8.43 -3.84
N LEU A 127 -10.75 7.17 -3.47
CA LEU A 127 -9.39 6.74 -3.11
C LEU A 127 -8.43 6.78 -4.30
N ARG A 128 -8.90 6.47 -5.51
CA ARG A 128 -8.08 6.59 -6.73
C ARG A 128 -7.71 8.04 -7.02
N GLN A 129 -8.64 8.98 -6.85
CA GLN A 129 -8.36 10.40 -7.01
C GLN A 129 -7.30 10.87 -6.01
N SER A 130 -7.44 10.49 -4.73
CA SER A 130 -6.44 10.78 -3.70
C SER A 130 -5.05 10.23 -4.07
N TYR A 131 -4.99 8.97 -4.51
CA TYR A 131 -3.75 8.34 -4.98
C TYR A 131 -3.11 9.09 -6.17
N VAL A 132 -3.90 9.53 -7.16
CA VAL A 132 -3.40 10.31 -8.30
C VAL A 132 -2.83 11.65 -7.85
N THR A 133 -3.47 12.32 -6.88
CA THR A 133 -2.92 13.55 -6.28
C THR A 133 -1.59 13.27 -5.59
N GLU A 134 -1.45 12.19 -4.83
CA GLU A 134 -0.19 11.82 -4.19
C GLU A 134 0.93 11.54 -5.19
N LEU A 135 0.61 10.99 -6.36
CA LEU A 135 1.55 10.74 -7.45
C LEU A 135 2.10 12.02 -8.09
N GLN A 136 1.36 13.13 -8.03
CA GLN A 136 1.79 14.41 -8.61
C GLN A 136 2.76 15.19 -7.71
N GLU A 137 2.96 14.76 -6.46
CA GLU A 137 3.88 15.43 -5.54
C GLU A 137 5.36 15.21 -5.89
N LYS A 138 6.21 16.20 -5.56
CA LYS A 138 7.65 16.25 -5.90
C LYS A 138 8.50 15.03 -5.49
N HIS A 139 8.01 14.16 -4.62
CA HIS A 139 8.74 13.00 -4.07
C HIS A 139 7.97 11.68 -4.19
N SER A 140 7.17 11.51 -5.25
CA SER A 140 6.35 10.31 -5.49
C SER A 140 7.04 9.21 -6.31
N LYS A 141 8.31 9.37 -6.71
CA LYS A 141 9.00 8.43 -7.63
C LYS A 141 8.88 6.96 -7.21
N LEU A 142 9.12 6.65 -5.93
CA LEU A 142 9.00 5.28 -5.43
C LEU A 142 7.55 4.76 -5.43
N LEU A 143 6.59 5.65 -5.19
CA LEU A 143 5.16 5.34 -5.29
C LEU A 143 4.77 5.04 -6.74
N ALA A 144 5.30 5.81 -7.70
CA ALA A 144 5.08 5.59 -9.13
C ALA A 144 5.68 4.25 -9.63
N CYS A 145 6.74 3.75 -9.00
CA CYS A 145 7.28 2.41 -9.28
C CYS A 145 6.42 1.27 -8.71
N CYS A 146 5.43 1.57 -7.85
CA CYS A 146 4.53 0.56 -7.30
C CYS A 146 3.39 0.23 -8.29
N ARG A 147 2.61 -0.77 -7.92
CA ARG A 147 1.46 -1.23 -8.71
C ARG A 147 0.39 -0.13 -8.76
N PRO A 148 -0.23 0.18 -9.90
CA PRO A 148 -1.26 1.24 -9.97
C PRO A 148 -2.58 0.85 -9.30
N GLU A 149 -2.88 -0.45 -9.16
CA GLU A 149 -4.12 -0.90 -8.51
C GLU A 149 -4.10 -0.73 -6.98
N LEU A 150 -5.18 -0.15 -6.45
CA LEU A 150 -5.43 -0.03 -5.01
C LEU A 150 -5.86 -1.38 -4.41
N ALA A 151 -4.87 -2.20 -4.08
CA ALA A 151 -5.03 -3.47 -3.40
C ALA A 151 -3.76 -3.75 -2.59
N VAL A 152 -3.87 -4.59 -1.55
CA VAL A 152 -2.70 -5.01 -0.79
C VAL A 152 -1.72 -5.69 -1.75
N ASP A 153 -0.46 -5.28 -1.71
CA ASP A 153 0.58 -5.80 -2.59
C ASP A 153 0.78 -7.30 -2.33
N PRO A 154 0.88 -8.13 -3.40
CA PRO A 154 1.07 -9.57 -3.24
C PRO A 154 2.29 -9.96 -2.42
N ILE A 155 3.36 -9.15 -2.38
CA ILE A 155 4.55 -9.45 -1.55
C ILE A 155 4.20 -9.68 -0.07
N LEU A 156 3.11 -9.10 0.41
CA LEU A 156 2.65 -9.26 1.80
C LEU A 156 1.87 -10.56 2.03
N ARG A 157 1.40 -11.23 0.97
CA ARG A 157 0.53 -12.42 1.07
C ARG A 157 1.13 -13.68 0.46
N LEU A 158 2.07 -13.56 -0.49
CA LEU A 158 2.69 -14.70 -1.14
C LEU A 158 3.51 -15.52 -0.13
N PRO A 159 3.53 -16.86 -0.29
CA PRO A 159 4.32 -17.73 0.57
C PRO A 159 5.80 -17.50 0.28
N MET A 160 6.50 -16.99 1.26
CA MET A 160 7.95 -16.79 1.27
C MET A 160 8.39 -16.65 2.71
N THR A 161 9.67 -16.88 2.96
CA THR A 161 10.28 -16.70 4.27
C THR A 161 10.19 -15.24 4.72
N ARG A 162 10.35 -14.99 6.03
CA ARG A 162 10.41 -13.62 6.57
C ARG A 162 11.51 -12.80 5.90
N ILE A 163 12.67 -13.40 5.64
CA ILE A 163 13.84 -12.75 5.07
C ILE A 163 13.61 -12.38 3.59
N GLU A 164 13.03 -13.28 2.80
CA GLU A 164 12.68 -12.98 1.40
C GLU A 164 11.67 -11.84 1.30
N ARG A 165 10.65 -11.85 2.17
CA ARG A 165 9.66 -10.78 2.22
C ARG A 165 10.29 -9.44 2.58
N ASP A 166 11.17 -9.44 3.57
CA ASP A 166 11.93 -8.26 3.98
C ASP A 166 12.76 -7.69 2.81
N ARG A 167 13.47 -8.54 2.07
CA ARG A 167 14.21 -8.13 0.86
C ARG A 167 13.32 -7.46 -0.20
N CYS A 168 12.17 -8.06 -0.51
CA CYS A 168 11.21 -7.48 -1.45
C CYS A 168 10.67 -6.13 -0.96
N LEU A 169 10.36 -6.02 0.34
CA LEU A 169 9.87 -4.79 0.95
C LEU A 169 10.93 -3.69 0.93
N ARG A 170 12.18 -4.01 1.27
CA ARG A 170 13.30 -3.08 1.17
C ARG A 170 13.47 -2.53 -0.24
N TRP A 171 13.37 -3.39 -1.27
CA TRP A 171 13.39 -2.93 -2.66
C TRP A 171 12.25 -1.95 -2.99
N ARG A 172 11.01 -2.26 -2.55
CA ARG A 172 9.85 -1.37 -2.72
C ARG A 172 10.04 -0.02 -2.05
N PHE A 173 10.59 -0.01 -0.84
CA PHE A 173 10.85 1.20 -0.08
C PHE A 173 12.08 1.98 -0.57
N GLY A 174 12.83 1.45 -1.54
CA GLY A 174 14.09 2.02 -1.98
C GLY A 174 15.19 1.95 -0.91
N TRP A 175 15.07 1.03 0.04
CA TRP A 175 16.05 0.82 1.10
C TRP A 175 17.12 -0.15 0.63
N LEU A 176 18.36 0.34 0.61
CA LEU A 176 19.53 -0.51 0.40
C LEU A 176 19.95 -1.14 1.74
N PRO A 177 20.60 -2.32 1.72
CA PRO A 177 20.79 -3.10 2.95
C PRO A 177 21.57 -2.37 4.06
N LEU A 178 22.49 -1.46 3.73
CA LEU A 178 23.27 -0.68 4.70
C LEU A 178 22.65 0.68 5.06
N GLY A 179 21.58 1.10 4.36
CA GLY A 179 20.93 2.40 4.55
C GLY A 179 21.78 3.64 4.21
N LYS A 180 23.07 3.48 3.91
CA LYS A 180 23.98 4.53 3.39
C LYS A 180 24.63 4.02 2.10
N PRO A 181 24.79 4.87 1.07
CA PRO A 181 25.57 4.50 -0.10
C PRO A 181 27.01 4.14 0.33
N GLN A 182 27.47 2.97 -0.07
CA GLN A 182 28.85 2.50 0.14
C GLN A 182 29.49 2.23 -1.21
N PRO A 183 30.83 2.26 -1.33
CA PRO A 183 31.51 1.79 -2.52
C PRO A 183 31.08 0.38 -2.90
N CYS A 184 30.85 0.12 -4.19
CA CYS A 184 30.52 -1.21 -4.65
C CYS A 184 31.76 -2.12 -4.54
N PRO A 185 31.66 -3.35 -3.99
CA PRO A 185 32.79 -4.28 -3.93
C PRO A 185 33.39 -4.63 -5.30
N PHE A 186 32.58 -4.63 -6.35
CA PHE A 186 33.02 -4.89 -7.72
C PHE A 186 33.49 -3.63 -8.46
N HIS A 187 33.02 -2.45 -8.04
CA HIS A 187 33.35 -1.17 -8.64
C HIS A 187 33.66 -0.15 -7.54
N PRO A 188 34.86 -0.18 -6.94
CA PRO A 188 35.18 0.64 -5.77
C PRO A 188 35.07 2.16 -6.01
N SER A 189 35.12 2.60 -7.27
CA SER A 189 34.95 3.99 -7.69
C SER A 189 33.49 4.46 -7.71
N GLU A 190 32.51 3.55 -7.59
CA GLU A 190 31.09 3.86 -7.68
C GLU A 190 30.34 3.55 -6.37
N LEU A 191 29.43 4.45 -5.98
CA LEU A 191 28.54 4.22 -4.85
C LEU A 191 27.42 3.24 -5.23
N PHE A 192 27.23 2.22 -4.40
CA PHE A 192 26.15 1.25 -4.51
C PHE A 192 24.80 1.94 -4.29
N SER A 193 24.14 2.21 -5.41
CA SER A 193 22.79 2.79 -5.50
C SER A 193 21.82 1.78 -6.11
N LYS A 194 20.51 2.06 -6.06
CA LYS A 194 19.50 1.22 -6.74
C LYS A 194 19.80 1.09 -8.24
N ARG A 195 20.13 2.21 -8.90
CA ARG A 195 20.50 2.23 -10.32
C ARG A 195 21.78 1.44 -10.60
N HIS A 196 22.81 1.64 -9.80
CA HIS A 196 24.06 0.88 -9.93
C HIS A 196 23.83 -0.62 -9.73
N SER A 197 23.00 -1.01 -8.75
CA SER A 197 22.71 -2.44 -8.49
C SER A 197 22.10 -3.16 -9.70
N ILE A 198 21.30 -2.45 -10.52
CA ILE A 198 20.66 -3.02 -11.73
C ILE A 198 21.72 -3.43 -12.75
N GLN A 199 22.70 -2.56 -12.97
CA GLN A 199 23.81 -2.80 -13.90
C GLN A 199 24.80 -3.81 -13.32
N CYS A 200 25.22 -3.59 -12.07
CA CYS A 200 26.21 -4.41 -11.38
C CYS A 200 25.79 -5.88 -11.25
N LEU A 201 24.50 -6.16 -11.04
CA LEU A 201 23.96 -7.51 -10.92
C LEU A 201 23.36 -8.04 -12.24
N GLN A 202 23.53 -7.31 -13.35
CA GLN A 202 23.06 -7.70 -14.69
C GLN A 202 21.57 -8.08 -14.69
N MET A 203 20.73 -7.31 -13.98
CA MET A 203 19.36 -7.70 -13.66
C MET A 203 18.51 -7.94 -14.92
N HIS A 204 18.67 -7.12 -15.97
CA HIS A 204 17.95 -7.27 -17.24
C HIS A 204 18.21 -8.62 -17.91
N THR A 205 19.49 -8.99 -18.03
CA THR A 205 19.93 -10.26 -18.63
C THR A 205 19.40 -11.43 -17.82
N ARG A 206 19.57 -11.41 -16.50
CA ARG A 206 19.13 -12.50 -15.62
C ARG A 206 17.61 -12.68 -15.59
N LEU A 207 16.85 -11.60 -15.71
CA LEU A 207 15.39 -11.61 -15.64
C LEU A 207 14.72 -11.78 -17.02
N PHE A 208 15.51 -11.86 -18.09
CA PHE A 208 15.04 -11.89 -19.49
C PHE A 208 14.13 -10.70 -19.81
N LEU A 209 14.65 -9.49 -19.57
CA LEU A 209 13.95 -8.21 -19.80
C LEU A 209 14.78 -7.26 -20.67
N PRO A 210 14.14 -6.44 -21.52
CA PRO A 210 14.84 -5.45 -22.33
C PRO A 210 15.38 -4.29 -21.47
N GLN A 211 16.49 -3.69 -21.89
CA GLN A 211 17.13 -2.53 -21.25
C GLN A 211 16.24 -1.27 -21.23
N THR A 212 15.17 -1.24 -22.04
CA THR A 212 14.18 -0.15 -22.05
C THR A 212 13.38 -0.06 -20.74
N ILE A 213 13.34 -1.13 -19.94
CA ILE A 213 12.72 -1.13 -18.62
C ILE A 213 13.72 -0.58 -17.60
N GLU A 214 13.50 0.63 -17.09
CA GLU A 214 14.43 1.29 -16.16
C GLU A 214 14.64 0.48 -14.86
N ASP A 215 13.57 -0.04 -14.26
CA ASP A 215 13.59 -0.82 -13.02
C ASP A 215 13.00 -2.23 -13.23
N PRO A 216 13.83 -3.23 -13.59
CA PRO A 216 13.37 -4.57 -13.95
C PRO A 216 12.72 -5.31 -12.77
N LEU A 217 13.22 -5.12 -11.55
CA LEU A 217 12.66 -5.75 -10.36
C LEU A 217 11.28 -5.16 -10.01
N SER A 218 11.14 -3.84 -9.95
CA SER A 218 9.84 -3.21 -9.66
C SER A 218 8.80 -3.56 -10.71
N PHE A 219 9.20 -3.62 -11.99
CA PHE A 219 8.36 -4.07 -13.10
C PHE A 219 7.81 -5.49 -12.87
N LEU A 220 8.67 -6.45 -12.53
CA LEU A 220 8.22 -7.82 -12.25
C LEU A 220 7.39 -7.90 -10.98
N LEU A 221 7.79 -7.24 -9.89
CA LEU A 221 7.00 -7.23 -8.64
C LEU A 221 5.58 -6.68 -8.86
N ASN A 222 5.40 -5.71 -9.75
CA ASN A 222 4.08 -5.22 -10.15
C ASN A 222 3.24 -6.25 -10.91
N LYS A 223 3.87 -7.22 -11.57
CA LYS A 223 3.20 -8.33 -12.27
C LYS A 223 2.89 -9.53 -11.37
N LEU A 224 3.27 -9.50 -10.09
CA LEU A 224 2.97 -10.60 -9.18
C LEU A 224 1.46 -10.89 -9.13
N PRO A 225 1.06 -12.15 -9.01
CA PRO A 225 -0.34 -12.52 -8.97
C PRO A 225 -0.98 -12.11 -7.63
N GLN A 226 -2.15 -11.46 -7.69
CA GLN A 226 -2.94 -11.10 -6.49
C GLN A 226 -3.47 -12.31 -5.73
N LYS A 227 -3.72 -13.42 -6.46
CA LYS A 227 -4.19 -14.69 -5.92
C LYS A 227 -3.46 -15.81 -6.65
N THR A 228 -2.83 -16.70 -5.89
CA THR A 228 -2.04 -17.79 -6.46
C THR A 228 -2.87 -18.86 -7.16
N LYS A 229 -4.14 -19.04 -6.75
CA LYS A 229 -5.09 -19.99 -7.34
C LYS A 229 -5.67 -19.61 -8.72
N LYS A 230 -5.40 -18.41 -9.24
CA LYS A 230 -6.04 -17.89 -10.48
C LYS A 230 -5.04 -17.48 -11.56
N ILE A 231 -3.85 -18.09 -11.54
CA ILE A 231 -2.77 -17.72 -12.46
C ILE A 231 -2.89 -18.55 -13.75
N PRO A 232 -2.87 -17.92 -14.94
CA PRO A 232 -2.80 -18.66 -16.20
C PRO A 232 -1.55 -19.55 -16.27
N LYS A 233 -1.68 -20.77 -16.83
CA LYS A 233 -0.58 -21.77 -16.92
C LYS A 233 0.71 -21.20 -17.53
N LEU A 234 0.60 -20.39 -18.59
CA LEU A 234 1.76 -19.75 -19.23
C LEU A 234 2.51 -18.79 -18.28
N SER A 235 1.76 -18.07 -17.43
CA SER A 235 2.35 -17.20 -16.41
C SER A 235 2.99 -17.99 -15.27
N ILE A 236 2.48 -19.19 -14.95
CA ILE A 236 3.10 -20.07 -13.94
C ILE A 236 4.52 -20.43 -14.37
N THR A 237 4.72 -20.90 -15.60
CA THR A 237 6.04 -21.27 -16.11
C THR A 237 7.04 -20.10 -16.06
N ALA A 238 6.60 -18.90 -16.43
CA ALA A 238 7.45 -17.70 -16.32
C ALA A 238 7.84 -17.40 -14.86
N TRP A 239 6.93 -17.58 -13.90
CA TRP A 239 7.20 -17.35 -12.47
C TRP A 239 8.08 -18.43 -11.83
N LEU A 240 7.98 -19.69 -12.28
CA LEU A 240 8.88 -20.77 -11.83
C LEU A 240 10.35 -20.45 -12.15
N ILE A 241 10.61 -19.73 -13.24
CA ILE A 241 11.95 -19.30 -13.64
C ILE A 241 12.33 -17.97 -12.99
N ARG A 242 11.47 -16.95 -13.12
CA ARG A 242 11.83 -15.57 -12.72
C ARG A 242 11.85 -15.37 -11.21
N TRP A 243 11.02 -16.06 -10.44
CA TRP A 243 10.96 -15.83 -9.00
C TRP A 243 12.24 -16.25 -8.25
N PRO A 244 12.80 -17.46 -8.47
CA PRO A 244 14.10 -17.81 -7.90
C PRO A 244 15.21 -16.82 -8.25
N VAL A 245 15.21 -16.32 -9.50
CA VAL A 245 16.19 -15.32 -9.94
C VAL A 245 16.00 -13.99 -9.20
N ILE A 246 14.76 -13.51 -9.02
CA ILE A 246 14.48 -12.32 -8.19
C ILE A 246 15.01 -12.51 -6.77
N CYS A 247 14.72 -13.65 -6.14
CA CYS A 247 15.18 -13.95 -4.79
C CYS A 247 16.72 -14.02 -4.71
N SER A 248 17.39 -14.60 -5.72
CA SER A 248 18.85 -14.65 -5.82
C SER A 248 19.46 -13.26 -5.95
N ILE A 249 18.95 -12.43 -6.87
CA ILE A 249 19.42 -11.04 -7.05
C ILE A 249 19.32 -10.26 -5.73
N LEU A 250 18.17 -10.34 -5.06
CA LEU A 250 17.96 -9.65 -3.79
C LEU A 250 18.85 -10.18 -2.65
N HIS A 251 19.18 -11.47 -2.68
CA HIS A 251 20.12 -12.07 -1.75
C HIS A 251 21.57 -11.62 -2.01
N GLU A 252 21.99 -11.60 -3.27
CA GLU A 252 23.31 -11.11 -3.69
C GLU A 252 23.48 -9.61 -3.39
N MET A 253 22.42 -8.81 -3.52
CA MET A 253 22.43 -7.42 -3.06
C MET A 253 22.77 -7.30 -1.57
N ASP A 254 22.23 -8.17 -0.72
CA ASP A 254 22.57 -8.19 0.71
C ASP A 254 24.04 -8.59 0.91
N TYR A 255 24.55 -9.53 0.12
CA TYR A 255 25.96 -9.93 0.16
C TYR A 255 26.90 -8.77 -0.17
N LEU A 256 26.65 -8.06 -1.26
CA LEU A 256 27.48 -6.92 -1.68
C LEU A 256 27.50 -5.78 -0.67
N ALA A 257 26.44 -5.66 0.12
CA ALA A 257 26.38 -4.70 1.21
C ALA A 257 27.23 -5.13 2.42
N HIS A 258 27.18 -6.40 2.82
CA HIS A 258 27.72 -6.80 4.13
C HIS A 258 29.13 -7.41 4.06
N ASN A 259 29.69 -7.63 2.87
CA ASN A 259 30.97 -8.34 2.68
C ASN A 259 31.05 -9.69 3.42
N GLN A 260 29.90 -10.27 3.74
CA GLN A 260 29.70 -11.53 4.42
C GLN A 260 28.53 -12.23 3.73
N LEU A 261 28.69 -13.50 3.39
CA LEU A 261 27.58 -14.31 2.89
C LEU A 261 26.53 -14.40 4.01
N PRO A 262 25.33 -13.80 3.85
CA PRO A 262 24.21 -14.28 4.65
C PRO A 262 24.08 -15.77 4.32
N VAL A 263 23.87 -16.64 5.32
CA VAL A 263 23.67 -18.07 5.07
C VAL A 263 22.67 -18.22 3.91
N PRO A 264 23.08 -18.81 2.77
CA PRO A 264 22.19 -18.92 1.63
C PRO A 264 20.94 -19.66 2.09
N ALA A 265 19.77 -19.12 1.78
CA ALA A 265 18.56 -19.90 1.94
C ALA A 265 18.71 -21.14 1.06
N HIS A 266 18.58 -22.35 1.62
CA HIS A 266 18.48 -23.56 0.82
C HIS A 266 17.28 -23.39 -0.12
N ASN A 267 17.55 -23.16 -1.41
CA ASN A 267 16.59 -22.90 -2.49
C ASN A 267 15.80 -21.57 -2.35
N PRO A 268 16.34 -20.43 -2.83
CA PRO A 268 15.66 -19.14 -2.77
C PRO A 268 14.34 -19.14 -3.57
N GLY A 269 13.28 -18.62 -2.97
CA GLY A 269 11.95 -18.52 -3.56
C GLY A 269 11.14 -19.82 -3.59
N ASN A 270 11.67 -20.91 -3.01
CA ASN A 270 11.11 -22.26 -3.14
C ASN A 270 9.67 -22.37 -2.62
N LEU A 271 9.30 -21.67 -1.53
CA LEU A 271 7.93 -21.72 -0.99
C LEU A 271 6.87 -21.26 -2.00
N PHE A 272 7.18 -20.20 -2.76
CA PHE A 272 6.28 -19.73 -3.82
C PHE A 272 6.27 -20.65 -5.03
N VAL A 273 7.45 -21.14 -5.43
CA VAL A 273 7.59 -22.12 -6.52
C VAL A 273 6.78 -23.39 -6.23
N GLN A 274 6.90 -23.95 -5.03
CA GLN A 274 6.14 -25.13 -4.59
C GLN A 274 4.64 -24.86 -4.65
N GLN A 275 4.17 -23.72 -4.14
CA GLN A 275 2.75 -23.38 -4.20
C GLN A 275 2.25 -23.24 -5.66
N LEU A 276 3.05 -22.66 -6.55
CA LEU A 276 2.70 -22.56 -7.97
C LEU A 276 2.60 -23.94 -8.63
N SER A 277 3.54 -24.84 -8.31
CA SER A 277 3.56 -26.21 -8.83
C SER A 277 2.38 -27.05 -8.33
N THR A 278 1.92 -26.85 -7.09
CA THR A 278 0.72 -27.53 -6.58
C THR A 278 -0.57 -27.08 -7.27
N ASN A 279 -0.60 -25.88 -7.86
CA ASN A 279 -1.77 -25.37 -8.60
C ASN A 279 -1.76 -25.76 -10.09
N ARG A 280 -0.78 -26.55 -10.55
CA ARG A 280 -0.71 -27.07 -11.93
C ARG A 280 -1.58 -28.30 -12.17
N TYR A 281 -1.99 -28.96 -11.09
CA TYR A 281 -2.85 -30.14 -11.03
C TYR A 281 -4.17 -29.76 -10.33
#